data_AF-A0A0Q9R070-F1
#
_entry.id   AF-A0A0Q9R070-F1
#
_cell.length_a   1.000
_cell.length_b   1.000
_cell.length_c   1.000
_cell.angle_alpha   90.00
_cell.angle_beta   90.00
_cell.angle_gamma   90.00
#
_symmetry.space_group_name_H-M   'P 1'
#
loop_
_entity.id
_entity.type
_entity.pdbx_description
1 polymer ?
#
loop_
_entity_poly.entity_id
_entity_poly.type
_entity_poly.pdbx_seq_one_letter_code
_entity_poly.pdbx_strand_id
1 'polypeptide(L)'
;MSTKLHHGCRLAAGTDVFAFIARLRTVLDPIRDELDAARLADNAVGLVDNADLKNEPRPEAPHVQAVLNWLEDQEKLDPSSRYYDPHRFELAIGYDAYTDRHLLLPFVDAEELQLAFVGMPEVEPYFYRGSFDKPEYISQEEWDERHAAWTRVLGYKSPKEAMLMMSLRNGPDAGSAFGEVFSADGALRLKDVAPSKEKRAWRLSITIYLEGSPRCSL
;
A
#
# COMPACT_ATOMS: atom_id res chain seq x y z
N MET A 1 -8.82 -21.03 -16.28
CA MET A 1 -9.16 -20.33 -15.02
C MET A 1 -9.02 -18.83 -15.31
N SER A 2 -10.07 -18.02 -15.13
CA SER A 2 -10.02 -16.58 -15.47
C SER A 2 -9.54 -15.79 -14.24
N THR A 3 -8.24 -15.65 -14.06
CA THR A 3 -7.69 -14.76 -13.03
C THR A 3 -7.95 -13.32 -13.46
N LYS A 4 -8.84 -12.63 -12.75
CA LYS A 4 -9.12 -11.22 -13.02
C LYS A 4 -7.93 -10.38 -12.56
N LEU A 5 -7.25 -9.71 -13.48
CA LEU A 5 -6.13 -8.81 -13.21
C LEU A 5 -6.63 -7.38 -13.21
N HIS A 6 -7.27 -6.97 -12.11
CA HIS A 6 -7.95 -5.66 -12.03
C HIS A 6 -7.01 -4.46 -12.19
N HIS A 7 -5.73 -4.65 -11.89
CA HIS A 7 -4.71 -3.59 -11.82
C HIS A 7 -3.49 -3.89 -12.71
N GLY A 8 -3.64 -4.78 -13.70
CA GLY A 8 -2.56 -5.05 -14.65
C GLY A 8 -2.13 -3.76 -15.37
N CYS A 9 -0.82 -3.57 -15.49
CA CYS A 9 -0.17 -2.45 -16.17
C CYS A 9 0.90 -2.99 -17.11
N ARG A 10 1.47 -2.13 -17.95
CA ARG A 10 2.68 -2.44 -18.73
C ARG A 10 3.62 -1.24 -18.76
N LEU A 11 4.90 -1.50 -19.00
CA LEU A 11 5.85 -0.43 -19.27
C LEU A 11 5.69 0.13 -20.68
N ALA A 12 5.86 1.45 -20.79
CA ALA A 12 5.98 2.16 -22.05
C ALA A 12 7.13 1.61 -22.92
N ALA A 13 7.07 1.89 -24.22
CA ALA A 13 7.96 1.25 -25.20
C ALA A 13 9.38 1.74 -25.00
N GLY A 14 10.36 0.83 -24.99
CA GLY A 14 11.76 1.20 -24.82
C GLY A 14 12.13 1.69 -23.42
N THR A 15 11.24 1.55 -22.43
CA THR A 15 11.58 1.82 -21.03
C THR A 15 12.61 0.82 -20.52
N ASP A 16 13.74 1.32 -20.00
CA ASP A 16 14.70 0.50 -19.24
C ASP A 16 14.09 0.11 -17.88
N VAL A 17 13.85 -1.19 -17.71
CA VAL A 17 13.24 -1.75 -16.50
C VAL A 17 14.07 -1.48 -15.24
N PHE A 18 15.40 -1.42 -15.33
CA PHE A 18 16.26 -1.17 -14.18
C PHE A 18 16.23 0.31 -13.78
N ALA A 19 16.25 1.21 -14.77
CA ALA A 19 16.07 2.64 -14.52
C ALA A 19 14.68 2.94 -13.94
N PHE A 20 13.64 2.28 -14.46
CA PHE A 20 12.28 2.37 -13.92
C PHE A 20 12.22 1.92 -12.44
N ILE A 21 12.79 0.75 -12.12
CA ILE A 21 12.85 0.25 -10.75
C ILE A 21 13.58 1.25 -9.82
N ALA A 22 14.68 1.84 -10.27
CA ALA A 22 15.40 2.84 -9.48
C ALA A 22 14.55 4.09 -9.22
N ARG A 23 13.80 4.56 -10.23
CA ARG A 23 12.89 5.71 -10.11
C ARG A 23 11.67 5.44 -9.23
N LEU A 24 11.20 4.20 -9.20
CA LEU A 24 9.99 3.81 -8.48
C LEU A 24 10.05 4.22 -7.00
N ARG A 25 11.20 4.00 -6.36
CA ARG A 25 11.44 4.43 -4.96
C ARG A 25 11.35 5.94 -4.79
N THR A 26 11.93 6.72 -5.69
CA THR A 26 11.88 8.19 -5.62
C THR A 26 10.44 8.74 -5.68
N VAL A 27 9.53 8.03 -6.35
CA VAL A 27 8.12 8.44 -6.44
C VAL A 27 7.32 7.96 -5.24
N LEU A 28 7.51 6.70 -4.83
CA LEU A 28 6.66 6.07 -3.83
C LEU A 28 7.13 6.26 -2.39
N ASP A 29 8.45 6.38 -2.14
CA ASP A 29 8.99 6.53 -0.79
C ASP A 29 8.43 7.78 -0.08
N PRO A 30 8.38 8.99 -0.69
CA PRO A 30 7.82 10.17 -0.01
C PRO A 30 6.34 10.02 0.39
N ILE A 31 5.53 9.41 -0.46
CA ILE A 31 4.09 9.18 -0.18
C ILE A 31 3.93 8.16 0.93
N ARG A 32 4.75 7.11 0.90
CA ARG A 32 4.78 6.11 1.97
C ARG A 32 5.18 6.73 3.30
N ASP A 33 6.19 7.60 3.30
CA ASP A 33 6.67 8.29 4.50
C ASP A 33 5.55 9.17 5.10
N GLU A 34 4.79 9.88 4.27
CA GLU A 34 3.59 10.64 4.70
C GLU A 34 2.50 9.74 5.29
N LEU A 35 2.21 8.60 4.66
CA LEU A 35 1.23 7.63 5.15
C LEU A 35 1.67 7.01 6.49
N ASP A 36 2.94 6.65 6.62
CA ASP A 36 3.51 6.12 7.86
C ASP A 36 3.46 7.17 8.98
N ALA A 37 3.80 8.43 8.69
CA ALA A 37 3.67 9.52 9.65
C ALA A 37 2.21 9.71 10.10
N ALA A 38 1.25 9.70 9.16
CA ALA A 38 -0.17 9.79 9.46
C ALA A 38 -0.64 8.65 10.36
N ARG A 39 -0.19 7.41 10.10
CA ARG A 39 -0.50 6.25 10.94
C ARG A 39 0.08 6.38 12.34
N LEU A 40 1.32 6.85 12.47
CA LEU A 40 1.94 7.05 13.77
C LEU A 40 1.25 8.14 14.59
N ALA A 41 0.87 9.26 13.94
CA ALA A 41 0.10 10.32 14.59
C ALA A 41 -1.26 9.81 15.05
N ASP A 42 -1.94 9.02 14.21
CA ASP A 42 -3.22 8.41 14.51
C ASP A 42 -3.12 7.44 15.71
N ASN A 43 -2.08 6.62 15.76
CA ASN A 43 -1.79 5.74 16.90
C ASN A 43 -1.49 6.54 18.18
N ALA A 44 -0.65 7.58 18.09
CA ALA A 44 -0.31 8.41 19.24
C ALA A 44 -1.54 9.11 19.84
N VAL A 45 -2.42 9.63 18.98
CA VAL A 45 -3.69 10.21 19.41
C VAL A 45 -4.61 9.14 20.01
N GLY A 46 -4.69 7.96 19.40
CA GLY A 46 -5.47 6.83 19.92
C GLY A 46 -5.04 6.41 21.33
N LEU A 47 -3.75 6.45 21.65
CA LEU A 47 -3.26 6.20 23.01
C LEU A 47 -3.78 7.22 24.03
N VAL A 48 -3.84 8.49 23.66
CA VAL A 48 -4.39 9.56 24.50
C VAL A 48 -5.90 9.41 24.66
N ASP A 49 -6.60 9.20 23.56
CA ASP A 49 -8.06 9.05 23.51
C ASP A 49 -8.52 7.84 24.35
N ASN A 50 -7.79 6.72 24.28
CA ASN A 50 -8.08 5.53 25.08
C ASN A 50 -7.84 5.74 26.57
N ALA A 51 -6.76 6.44 26.95
CA ALA A 51 -6.51 6.78 28.35
C ALA A 51 -7.61 7.68 28.91
N ASP A 52 -8.04 8.68 28.14
CA ASP A 52 -9.15 9.57 28.51
C ASP A 52 -10.46 8.79 28.68
N LEU A 53 -10.79 7.88 27.76
CA LEU A 53 -11.99 7.03 27.84
C LEU A 53 -12.00 6.14 29.09
N LYS A 54 -10.85 5.59 29.47
CA LYS A 54 -10.69 4.70 30.63
C LYS A 54 -10.50 5.45 31.94
N ASN A 55 -10.41 6.78 31.89
CA ASN A 55 -10.06 7.63 33.03
C ASN A 55 -8.71 7.23 33.66
N GLU A 56 -7.75 6.87 32.82
CA GLU A 56 -6.38 6.50 33.16
C GLU A 56 -5.42 7.68 32.89
N PRO A 57 -4.24 7.74 33.55
CA PRO A 57 -3.22 8.71 33.20
C PRO A 57 -2.80 8.57 31.72
N ARG A 58 -2.77 9.71 31.00
CA ARG A 58 -2.24 9.74 29.63
C ARG A 58 -0.76 9.34 29.61
N PRO A 59 -0.27 8.67 28.54
CA PRO A 59 1.15 8.42 28.38
C PRO A 59 1.96 9.71 28.36
N GLU A 60 3.15 9.72 28.97
CA GLU A 60 4.02 10.92 29.00
C GLU A 60 4.53 11.31 27.61
N ALA A 61 4.84 10.33 26.77
CA ALA A 61 5.33 10.52 25.41
C ALA A 61 4.56 9.62 24.42
N PRO A 62 3.30 9.94 24.09
CA PRO A 62 2.44 9.08 23.27
C PRO A 62 2.98 8.86 21.85
N HIS A 63 3.74 9.81 21.32
CA HIS A 63 4.42 9.69 20.02
C HIS A 63 5.57 8.67 20.07
N VAL A 64 6.38 8.67 21.14
CA VAL A 64 7.43 7.66 21.34
C VAL A 64 6.81 6.28 21.49
N GLN A 65 5.75 6.16 22.30
CA GLN A 65 5.04 4.88 22.46
C GLN A 65 4.43 4.39 21.15
N ALA A 66 3.87 5.27 20.32
CA ALA A 66 3.35 4.90 19.01
C ALA A 66 4.44 4.35 18.08
N VAL A 67 5.65 4.92 18.12
CA VAL A 67 6.81 4.38 17.38
C VAL A 67 7.24 3.02 17.93
N LEU A 68 7.33 2.85 19.24
CA LEU A 68 7.67 1.56 19.85
C LEU A 68 6.67 0.47 19.47
N ASN A 69 5.37 0.77 19.55
CA ASN A 69 4.32 -0.15 19.11
C ASN A 69 4.45 -0.49 17.62
N TRP A 70 4.77 0.51 16.77
CA TRP A 70 5.01 0.26 15.35
C TRP A 70 6.22 -0.64 15.12
N LEU A 71 7.32 -0.45 15.85
CA LEU A 71 8.51 -1.32 15.76
C LEU A 71 8.17 -2.76 16.16
N GLU A 72 7.43 -2.95 17.25
CA GLU A 72 6.95 -4.28 17.66
C GLU A 72 6.04 -4.92 16.61
N ASP A 73 5.20 -4.14 15.93
CA ASP A 73 4.41 -4.62 14.81
C ASP A 73 5.28 -4.97 13.60
N GLN A 74 6.36 -4.20 13.35
CA GLN A 74 7.31 -4.51 12.29
C GLN A 74 8.10 -5.79 12.54
N GLU A 75 8.38 -6.14 13.79
CA GLU A 75 9.00 -7.44 14.14
C GLU A 75 8.10 -8.63 13.81
N LYS A 76 6.77 -8.42 13.73
CA LYS A 76 5.77 -9.43 13.37
C LYS A 76 5.54 -9.50 11.86
N LEU A 77 6.31 -8.77 11.05
CA LEU A 77 6.21 -8.82 9.59
C LEU A 77 6.45 -10.25 9.09
N ASP A 78 5.38 -10.84 8.59
CA ASP A 78 5.43 -12.08 7.83
C ASP A 78 5.27 -11.73 6.35
N PRO A 79 6.15 -12.20 5.45
CA PRO A 79 5.97 -12.06 4.01
C PRO A 79 4.58 -12.51 3.51
N SER A 80 3.90 -13.41 4.23
CA SER A 80 2.55 -13.87 3.91
C SER A 80 1.41 -12.98 4.45
N SER A 81 1.70 -12.09 5.41
CA SER A 81 0.71 -11.22 6.05
C SER A 81 0.86 -9.77 5.60
N ARG A 82 -0.28 -9.11 5.37
CA ARG A 82 -0.33 -7.68 5.08
C ARG A 82 -0.71 -6.83 6.30
N TYR A 83 -1.10 -7.48 7.39
CA TYR A 83 -1.64 -6.80 8.57
C TYR A 83 -0.63 -5.84 9.23
N TYR A 84 0.65 -6.25 9.25
CA TYR A 84 1.73 -5.49 9.88
C TYR A 84 2.45 -4.53 8.90
N ASP A 85 2.04 -4.50 7.63
CA ASP A 85 2.57 -3.64 6.58
C ASP A 85 1.43 -2.95 5.79
N PRO A 86 0.73 -1.97 6.38
CA PRO A 86 -0.43 -1.34 5.76
C PRO A 86 -0.08 -0.56 4.48
N HIS A 87 1.18 -0.15 4.32
CA HIS A 87 1.66 0.61 3.16
C HIS A 87 2.61 -0.25 2.30
N ARG A 88 2.43 -1.58 2.35
CA ARG A 88 3.17 -2.53 1.52
C ARG A 88 2.95 -2.22 0.04
N PHE A 89 4.05 -2.16 -0.70
CA PHE A 89 4.03 -2.11 -2.15
C PHE A 89 4.94 -3.20 -2.71
N GLU A 90 4.33 -4.14 -3.42
CA GLU A 90 5.06 -5.13 -4.22
C GLU A 90 4.70 -5.01 -5.68
N LEU A 91 5.64 -5.39 -6.53
CA LEU A 91 5.49 -5.35 -7.97
C LEU A 91 5.93 -6.68 -8.56
N ALA A 92 5.04 -7.34 -9.28
CA ALA A 92 5.42 -8.40 -10.20
C ALA A 92 5.77 -7.80 -11.56
N ILE A 93 6.92 -8.18 -12.11
CA ILE A 93 7.42 -7.74 -13.41
C ILE A 93 7.65 -8.98 -14.29
N GLY A 94 6.95 -9.05 -15.41
CA GLY A 94 7.07 -10.14 -16.37
C GLY A 94 7.37 -9.59 -17.75
N TYR A 95 8.16 -10.30 -18.54
CA TYR A 95 8.52 -9.87 -19.89
C TYR A 95 7.73 -10.66 -20.93
N ASP A 96 7.02 -9.96 -21.82
CA ASP A 96 6.34 -10.56 -22.96
C ASP A 96 7.18 -10.38 -24.23
N ALA A 97 7.86 -11.46 -24.64
CA ALA A 97 8.72 -11.46 -25.81
C ALA A 97 8.00 -11.19 -27.14
N TYR A 98 6.67 -11.35 -27.20
CA TYR A 98 5.91 -11.07 -28.43
C TYR A 98 5.69 -9.56 -28.64
N THR A 99 5.38 -8.84 -27.56
CA THR A 99 5.17 -7.38 -27.62
C THR A 99 6.46 -6.59 -27.36
N ASP A 100 7.53 -7.26 -26.91
CA ASP A 100 8.77 -6.63 -26.44
C ASP A 100 8.50 -5.61 -25.32
N ARG A 101 7.58 -5.95 -24.41
CA ARG A 101 7.16 -5.10 -23.28
C ARG A 101 7.20 -5.86 -21.97
N HIS A 102 7.36 -5.10 -20.89
CA HIS A 102 7.20 -5.62 -19.54
C HIS A 102 5.77 -5.42 -19.05
N LEU A 103 5.13 -6.49 -18.61
CA LEU A 103 3.88 -6.47 -17.88
C LEU A 103 4.16 -6.27 -16.38
N LEU A 104 3.33 -5.45 -15.76
CA LEU A 104 3.45 -5.03 -14.37
C LEU A 104 2.17 -5.37 -13.62
N LEU A 105 2.29 -5.98 -12.45
CA LEU A 105 1.15 -6.22 -11.58
C LEU A 105 1.48 -5.72 -10.16
N PRO A 106 0.96 -4.56 -9.76
CA PRO A 106 1.16 -4.03 -8.42
C PRO A 106 0.28 -4.77 -7.41
N PHE A 107 0.85 -5.06 -6.24
CA PHE A 107 0.15 -5.53 -5.06
C PHE A 107 0.30 -4.45 -3.98
N VAL A 108 -0.75 -3.65 -3.85
CA VAL A 108 -0.81 -2.48 -2.98
C VAL A 108 -2.25 -2.30 -2.52
N ASP A 109 -2.42 -2.03 -1.22
CA ASP A 109 -3.74 -1.78 -0.63
C ASP A 109 -3.97 -0.28 -0.38
N ALA A 110 -2.91 0.53 -0.26
CA ALA A 110 -2.99 1.98 -0.14
C ALA A 110 -3.27 2.63 -1.50
N GLU A 111 -4.40 3.33 -1.61
CA GLU A 111 -4.86 3.97 -2.85
C GLU A 111 -3.87 5.05 -3.34
N GLU A 112 -3.28 5.81 -2.43
CA GLU A 112 -2.33 6.89 -2.74
C GLU A 112 -1.08 6.35 -3.44
N LEU A 113 -0.54 5.22 -2.96
CA LEU A 113 0.59 4.54 -3.59
C LEU A 113 0.20 3.94 -4.94
N GLN A 114 -1.02 3.40 -5.06
CA GLN A 114 -1.53 2.89 -6.33
C GLN A 114 -1.67 4.00 -7.38
N LEU A 115 -2.26 5.14 -7.01
CA LEU A 115 -2.45 6.28 -7.89
C LEU A 115 -1.11 6.88 -8.32
N ALA A 116 -0.16 7.00 -7.39
CA ALA A 116 1.19 7.47 -7.70
C ALA A 116 1.92 6.55 -8.69
N PHE A 117 1.81 5.23 -8.50
CA PHE A 117 2.37 4.24 -9.41
C PHE A 117 1.75 4.33 -10.82
N VAL A 118 0.42 4.34 -10.92
CA VAL A 118 -0.29 4.42 -12.21
C VAL A 118 -0.09 5.79 -12.88
N GLY A 119 0.18 6.84 -12.11
CA GLY A 119 0.48 8.18 -12.61
C GLY A 119 1.90 8.34 -13.17
N MET A 120 2.78 7.35 -13.03
CA MET A 120 4.12 7.41 -13.62
C MET A 120 4.02 7.37 -15.15
N PRO A 121 4.76 8.23 -15.88
CA PRO A 121 4.66 8.31 -17.34
C PRO A 121 5.11 7.03 -18.06
N GLU A 122 5.91 6.19 -17.40
CA GLU A 122 6.32 4.90 -17.93
C GLU A 122 5.28 3.78 -17.74
N VAL A 123 4.22 4.02 -16.96
CA VAL A 123 3.23 3.01 -16.59
C VAL A 123 1.95 3.23 -17.39
N GLU A 124 1.61 2.25 -18.22
CA GLU A 124 0.38 2.25 -19.02
C GLU A 124 -0.65 1.29 -18.42
N PRO A 125 -1.91 1.71 -18.17
CA PRO A 125 -2.97 0.81 -17.74
C PRO A 125 -3.22 -0.33 -18.73
N TYR A 126 -3.05 -1.57 -18.28
CA TYR A 126 -3.01 -2.76 -19.15
C TYR A 126 -3.71 -3.98 -18.55
N PHE A 127 -4.83 -3.72 -17.87
CA PHE A 127 -5.57 -4.73 -17.13
C PHE A 127 -6.32 -5.70 -18.06
N TYR A 128 -6.62 -6.89 -17.54
CA TYR A 128 -7.49 -7.87 -18.17
C TYR A 128 -8.36 -8.57 -17.10
N ARG A 129 -9.68 -8.56 -17.26
CA ARG A 129 -10.62 -9.10 -16.25
C ARG A 129 -11.35 -10.36 -16.71
N GLY A 130 -11.18 -10.76 -17.96
CA GLY A 130 -11.89 -11.88 -18.59
C GLY A 130 -12.61 -11.47 -19.87
N SER A 131 -13.15 -12.44 -20.60
CA SER A 131 -13.75 -12.20 -21.93
C SER A 131 -15.05 -11.40 -21.89
N PHE A 132 -15.78 -11.41 -20.76
CA PHE A 132 -17.10 -10.79 -20.63
C PHE A 132 -17.07 -9.40 -19.97
N ASP A 133 -15.95 -9.03 -19.34
CA ASP A 133 -15.80 -7.78 -18.59
C ASP A 133 -14.98 -6.73 -19.37
N LYS A 134 -15.08 -6.75 -20.72
CA LYS A 134 -14.35 -5.81 -21.60
C LYS A 134 -14.96 -4.40 -21.49
N PRO A 135 -14.17 -3.36 -21.17
CA PRO A 135 -14.65 -1.98 -21.23
C PRO A 135 -15.05 -1.56 -22.64
N GLU A 136 -16.01 -0.63 -22.75
CA GLU A 136 -16.48 -0.11 -24.04
C GLU A 136 -15.40 0.67 -24.79
N TYR A 137 -14.50 1.35 -24.06
CA TYR A 137 -13.42 2.16 -24.62
C TYR A 137 -12.22 1.37 -25.14
N ILE A 138 -12.18 0.04 -24.92
CA ILE A 138 -11.10 -0.84 -25.42
C ILE A 138 -11.64 -1.63 -26.60
N SER A 139 -10.91 -1.65 -27.72
CA SER A 139 -11.31 -2.43 -28.89
C SER A 139 -11.25 -3.94 -28.59
N GLN A 140 -11.98 -4.75 -29.36
CA GLN A 140 -11.91 -6.21 -29.19
C GLN A 140 -10.49 -6.74 -29.46
N GLU A 141 -9.84 -6.21 -30.50
CA GLU A 141 -8.47 -6.58 -30.88
C GLU A 141 -7.46 -6.30 -29.76
N GLU A 142 -7.52 -5.10 -29.15
CA GLU A 142 -6.66 -4.76 -28.03
C GLU A 142 -6.96 -5.64 -26.80
N TRP A 143 -8.22 -5.98 -26.56
CA TRP A 143 -8.60 -6.86 -25.46
C TRP A 143 -8.07 -8.29 -25.62
N ASP A 144 -8.14 -8.81 -26.85
CA ASP A 144 -7.61 -10.13 -27.18
C ASP A 144 -6.07 -10.15 -27.10
N GLU A 145 -5.40 -9.06 -27.49
CA GLU A 145 -3.95 -8.90 -27.35
C GLU A 145 -3.53 -8.87 -25.88
N ARG A 146 -4.22 -8.08 -25.04
CA ARG A 146 -4.03 -8.05 -23.57
C ARG A 146 -4.16 -9.46 -22.98
N HIS A 147 -5.22 -10.19 -23.33
CA HIS A 147 -5.43 -11.57 -22.88
C HIS A 147 -4.25 -12.48 -23.26
N ALA A 148 -3.82 -12.39 -24.51
CA ALA A 148 -2.72 -13.20 -25.03
C ALA A 148 -1.38 -12.86 -24.34
N ALA A 149 -1.08 -11.58 -24.12
CA ALA A 149 0.11 -11.12 -23.41
C ALA A 149 0.15 -11.66 -21.97
N TRP A 150 -0.94 -11.48 -21.22
CA TRP A 150 -1.03 -12.01 -19.86
C TRP A 150 -0.94 -13.53 -19.81
N THR A 151 -1.53 -14.24 -20.78
CA THR A 151 -1.46 -15.70 -20.87
C THR A 151 -0.05 -16.19 -21.21
N ARG A 152 0.70 -15.50 -22.09
CA ARG A 152 2.09 -15.84 -22.38
C ARG A 152 2.98 -15.68 -21.15
N VAL A 153 2.80 -14.60 -20.40
CA VAL A 153 3.62 -14.31 -19.21
C VAL A 153 3.25 -15.20 -18.02
N LEU A 154 1.97 -15.33 -17.69
CA LEU A 154 1.53 -16.07 -16.49
C LEU A 154 1.29 -17.56 -16.77
N GLY A 155 0.82 -17.93 -17.96
CA GLY A 155 0.35 -19.28 -18.25
C GLY A 155 -0.71 -19.73 -17.25
N TYR A 156 -0.42 -20.82 -16.53
CA TYR A 156 -1.25 -21.34 -15.43
C TYR A 156 -0.65 -21.10 -14.03
N LYS A 157 0.42 -20.30 -13.96
CA LYS A 157 1.17 -20.03 -12.74
C LYS A 157 0.63 -18.77 -12.06
N SER A 158 0.86 -18.65 -10.77
CA SER A 158 0.67 -17.40 -10.06
C SER A 158 1.73 -16.36 -10.47
N PRO A 159 1.47 -15.05 -10.32
CA PRO A 159 2.47 -14.02 -10.59
C PRO A 159 3.79 -14.26 -9.85
N LYS A 160 3.74 -14.71 -8.59
CA LYS A 160 4.93 -15.03 -7.79
C LYS A 160 5.82 -16.14 -8.40
N GLU A 161 5.23 -17.05 -9.19
CA GLU A 161 5.94 -18.16 -9.83
C GLU A 161 6.40 -17.85 -11.26
N ALA A 162 5.77 -16.88 -11.91
CA ALA A 162 5.98 -16.56 -13.33
C ALA A 162 6.73 -15.24 -13.57
N MET A 163 6.71 -14.32 -12.60
CA MET A 163 7.21 -12.97 -12.74
C MET A 163 8.27 -12.69 -11.66
N LEU A 164 9.15 -11.74 -11.95
CA LEU A 164 10.08 -11.22 -10.95
C LEU A 164 9.30 -10.42 -9.92
N MET A 165 9.36 -10.83 -8.66
CA MET A 165 8.77 -10.10 -7.55
C MET A 165 9.78 -9.11 -6.98
N MET A 166 9.34 -7.88 -6.80
CA MET A 166 10.07 -6.84 -6.08
C MET A 166 9.21 -6.34 -4.92
N SER A 167 9.83 -6.14 -3.76
CA SER A 167 9.23 -5.43 -2.64
C SER A 167 9.98 -4.12 -2.42
N LEU A 168 9.24 -3.03 -2.20
CA LEU A 168 9.85 -1.74 -1.83
C LEU A 168 10.21 -1.66 -0.35
N ARG A 169 9.88 -2.69 0.43
CA ARG A 169 10.22 -2.81 1.84
C ARG A 169 11.26 -3.91 2.02
N ASN A 170 12.54 -3.50 2.09
CA ASN A 170 13.66 -4.37 2.46
C ASN A 170 14.11 -3.96 3.87
N GLY A 171 13.45 -4.50 4.89
CA GLY A 171 13.83 -4.34 6.30
C GLY A 171 13.31 -3.08 7.00
N PRO A 172 13.53 -3.00 8.33
CA PRO A 172 13.02 -1.93 9.19
C PRO A 172 13.57 -0.53 8.87
N ASP A 173 14.64 -0.45 8.07
CA ASP A 173 15.37 0.79 7.78
C ASP A 173 14.97 1.46 6.44
N ALA A 174 14.25 0.74 5.56
CA ALA A 174 13.95 1.24 4.21
C ALA A 174 12.63 2.03 4.16
N GLY A 175 12.72 3.37 4.24
CA GLY A 175 11.58 4.29 4.40
C GLY A 175 11.02 4.23 5.81
N SER A 176 11.92 4.24 6.79
CA SER A 176 11.53 4.08 8.16
C SER A 176 10.88 5.38 8.63
N ALA A 177 9.68 5.25 9.16
CA ALA A 177 9.05 6.25 10.02
C ALA A 177 10.00 6.75 11.15
N PHE A 178 11.08 6.02 11.39
CA PHE A 178 12.22 6.40 12.23
C PHE A 178 12.91 7.71 11.78
N GLY A 179 13.17 7.91 10.48
CA GLY A 179 13.75 9.16 9.96
C GLY A 179 12.79 10.35 10.09
N GLU A 180 11.49 10.08 9.93
CA GLU A 180 10.38 11.03 10.06
C GLU A 180 10.01 11.36 11.51
N VAL A 181 10.35 10.55 12.52
CA VAL A 181 10.00 10.88 13.93
C VAL A 181 11.19 11.39 14.73
N PHE A 182 12.41 10.95 14.42
CA PHE A 182 13.61 11.34 15.16
C PHE A 182 14.43 12.47 14.51
N SER A 183 13.99 13.01 13.37
CA SER A 183 14.52 14.26 12.84
C SER A 183 13.88 15.48 13.52
N ALA A 184 14.60 16.61 13.57
CA ALA A 184 14.07 17.86 14.12
C ALA A 184 12.79 18.35 13.40
N ASP A 185 12.67 18.03 12.10
CA ASP A 185 11.48 18.33 11.28
C ASP A 185 10.34 17.31 11.49
N GLY A 186 10.67 16.14 12.00
CA GLY A 186 9.75 15.02 12.15
C GLY A 186 8.64 15.19 13.18
N ALA A 187 9.00 15.75 14.34
CA ALA A 187 8.03 16.08 15.39
C ALA A 187 7.04 17.18 14.98
N LEU A 188 7.39 18.02 13.99
CA LEU A 188 6.49 19.01 13.40
C LEU A 188 5.48 18.33 12.47
N ARG A 189 5.93 17.40 11.62
CA ARG A 189 5.06 16.67 10.68
C ARG A 189 3.98 15.84 11.37
N LEU A 190 4.29 15.18 12.50
CA LEU A 190 3.28 14.42 13.26
C LEU A 190 2.10 15.28 13.75
N LYS A 191 2.32 16.58 14.02
CA LYS A 191 1.24 17.50 14.40
C LYS A 191 0.38 17.88 13.19
N ASP A 192 1.01 18.05 12.03
CA ASP A 192 0.34 18.47 10.80
C ASP A 192 -0.53 17.36 10.21
N VAL A 193 -0.17 16.10 10.43
CA VAL A 193 -0.95 14.92 9.99
C VAL A 193 -1.83 14.31 11.09
N ALA A 194 -1.95 14.97 12.25
CA ALA A 194 -2.78 14.48 13.33
C ALA A 194 -4.27 14.42 12.89
N PRO A 195 -5.02 13.37 13.29
CA PRO A 195 -6.42 13.25 12.94
C PRO A 195 -7.23 14.45 13.44
N SER A 196 -8.17 14.92 12.61
CA SER A 196 -9.04 16.06 12.93
C SER A 196 -9.90 15.79 14.18
N LYS A 197 -10.41 16.86 14.80
CA LYS A 197 -11.30 16.75 15.95
C LYS A 197 -12.56 15.93 15.62
N GLU A 198 -13.11 16.10 14.42
CA GLU A 198 -14.28 15.38 13.94
C GLU A 198 -13.98 13.89 13.78
N LYS A 199 -12.83 13.53 13.18
CA LYS A 199 -12.41 12.13 13.04
C LYS A 199 -12.22 11.46 14.41
N ARG A 200 -11.62 12.17 15.36
CA ARG A 200 -11.47 11.70 16.75
C ARG A 200 -12.82 11.52 17.44
N ALA A 201 -13.71 12.51 17.36
CA ALA A 201 -15.05 12.44 17.97
C ALA A 201 -15.87 11.27 17.41
N TRP A 202 -15.82 11.05 16.09
CA TRP A 202 -16.47 9.91 15.45
C TRP A 202 -15.92 8.58 15.97
N ARG A 203 -14.60 8.42 16.06
CA ARG A 203 -13.99 7.21 16.63
C ARG A 203 -14.41 6.93 18.06
N LEU A 204 -14.32 7.94 18.93
CA LEU A 204 -14.75 7.83 20.32
C LEU A 204 -16.22 7.39 20.42
N SER A 205 -17.09 7.94 19.57
CA SER A 205 -18.51 7.55 19.54
C SER A 205 -18.72 6.07 19.15
N ILE A 206 -17.92 5.54 18.22
CA ILE A 206 -17.96 4.12 17.84
C ILE A 206 -17.44 3.24 18.97
N THR A 207 -16.32 3.58 19.58
CA THR A 207 -15.76 2.81 20.70
C THR A 207 -16.76 2.74 21.86
N ILE A 208 -17.35 3.87 22.25
CA ILE A 208 -18.39 3.93 23.28
C ILE A 208 -19.61 3.09 22.88
N TYR A 209 -20.03 3.13 21.62
CA TYR A 209 -21.17 2.34 21.14
C TYR A 209 -20.89 0.82 21.18
N LEU A 210 -19.69 0.40 20.79
CA LEU A 210 -19.29 -1.01 20.75
C LEU A 210 -19.00 -1.58 22.15
N GLU A 211 -18.43 -0.78 23.04
CA GLU A 211 -18.13 -1.18 24.43
C GLU A 211 -19.34 -1.02 25.37
N GLY A 212 -20.23 -0.06 25.06
CA GLY A 212 -21.46 0.21 25.81
C GLY A 212 -22.68 -0.58 25.34
N SER A 213 -22.62 -1.24 24.18
CA SER A 213 -23.67 -2.19 23.78
C SER A 213 -23.54 -3.47 24.61
N PRO A 214 -24.57 -3.90 25.36
CA PRO A 214 -24.56 -5.24 25.94
C PRO A 214 -24.39 -6.21 24.78
N ARG A 215 -23.32 -7.01 24.81
CA ARG A 215 -23.11 -8.06 23.81
C ARG A 215 -24.39 -8.89 23.76
N CYS A 216 -25.16 -8.76 22.69
CA CYS A 216 -26.19 -9.73 22.37
C CYS A 216 -25.45 -11.04 22.12
N SER A 217 -25.36 -11.86 23.16
CA SER A 217 -24.97 -13.25 23.06
C SER A 217 -25.94 -13.93 22.09
N LEU A 218 -25.47 -14.17 20.87
CA LEU A 218 -26.03 -15.15 19.94
C LEU A 218 -25.65 -16.56 20.42
#